data_AF-A0A1Q3GYX4-F1
#
_entry.id   AF-A0A1Q3GYX4-F1
#
_cell.length_a   1.000
_cell.length_b   1.000
_cell.length_c   1.000
_cell.angle_alpha   90.00
_cell.angle_beta   90.00
_cell.angle_gamma   90.00
#
_symmetry.space_group_name_H-M   'P 1'
#
loop_
_entity.id
_entity.type
_entity.pdbx_description
1 polymer ?
#
loop_
_entity_poly.entity_id
_entity_poly.type
_entity_poly.pdbx_seq_one_letter_code
_entity_poly.pdbx_strand_id
1 'polypeptide(L)'
;MSQRKKKIRSRFREEVFKRDGYKCVFCDEVHQLDAHHITDRTEMPNGGYVKENGITLCADHHMMAEQFHISGGTKWVARMHPEDLYYKIGSSKKLALQQSQLLEQKL
;
A
#
# COMPACT_ATOMS: atom_id res chain seq x y z
N MET A 1 11.50 -7.69 16.69
CA MET A 1 11.06 -8.09 15.34
C MET A 1 12.16 -8.86 14.62
N SER A 2 11.85 -10.00 13.98
CA SER A 2 12.80 -10.83 13.22
C SER A 2 13.42 -10.06 12.03
N GLN A 3 14.71 -10.33 11.73
CA GLN A 3 15.43 -9.72 10.61
C GLN A 3 14.73 -9.96 9.26
N ARG A 4 14.12 -11.13 9.08
CA ARG A 4 13.35 -11.46 7.88
C ARG A 4 12.17 -10.49 7.68
N LYS A 5 11.41 -10.20 8.74
CA LYS A 5 10.29 -9.26 8.69
C LYS A 5 10.74 -7.82 8.37
N LYS A 6 11.91 -7.40 8.89
CA LYS A 6 12.48 -6.10 8.55
C LYS A 6 12.81 -6.00 7.06
N LYS A 7 13.45 -7.03 6.49
CA LYS A 7 13.80 -7.08 5.06
C LYS A 7 12.56 -7.01 4.16
N ILE A 8 11.51 -7.76 4.48
CA ILE A 8 10.24 -7.74 3.75
C ILE A 8 9.64 -6.33 3.72
N ARG A 9 9.54 -5.68 4.89
CA ARG A 9 8.97 -4.33 5.01
C ARG A 9 9.78 -3.28 4.25
N SER A 10 11.11 -3.37 4.31
CA SER A 10 12.00 -2.47 3.56
C SER A 10 11.85 -2.68 2.06
N ARG A 11 11.82 -3.93 1.58
CA ARG A 11 11.59 -4.25 0.17
C ARG A 11 10.23 -3.73 -0.32
N PHE A 12 9.17 -3.97 0.45
CA PHE A 12 7.83 -3.46 0.14
C PHE A 12 7.83 -1.94 -0.04
N ARG A 13 8.39 -1.20 0.93
CA ARG A 13 8.48 0.27 0.87
C ARG A 13 9.23 0.72 -0.38
N GLU A 14 10.38 0.11 -0.65
CA GLU A 14 11.22 0.45 -1.79
C GLU A 14 10.54 0.17 -3.13
N GLU A 15 9.90 -0.99 -3.30
CA GLU A 15 9.20 -1.34 -4.54
C GLU A 15 7.99 -0.44 -4.81
N VAL A 16 7.28 -0.02 -3.76
CA VAL A 16 6.17 0.94 -3.86
C VAL A 16 6.68 2.32 -4.27
N PHE A 17 7.71 2.83 -3.58
CA PHE A 17 8.29 4.15 -3.87
C PHE A 17 8.87 4.20 -5.27
N LYS A 18 9.59 3.15 -5.67
CA LYS A 18 10.17 3.05 -7.02
C LYS A 18 9.10 3.06 -8.11
N ARG A 19 7.97 2.37 -7.92
CA ARG A 19 6.86 2.39 -8.89
C ARG A 19 6.27 3.78 -9.04
N ASP A 20 6.08 4.48 -7.91
CA ASP A 20 5.42 5.78 -7.88
C ASP A 20 6.38 6.97 -8.12
N GLY A 21 7.64 6.69 -8.49
CA GLY A 21 8.62 7.73 -8.79
C GLY A 21 9.08 8.52 -7.57
N TYR A 22 9.09 7.90 -6.39
CA TYR A 22 9.47 8.52 -5.10
C TYR A 22 8.71 9.82 -4.81
N LYS A 23 7.42 9.83 -5.14
CA LYS A 23 6.52 10.98 -4.98
C LYS A 23 5.13 10.49 -4.57
N CYS A 24 4.39 11.33 -3.87
CA CYS A 24 2.96 11.10 -3.64
C CYS A 24 2.23 10.90 -4.99
N VAL A 25 1.33 9.93 -5.07
CA VAL A 25 0.56 9.67 -6.30
C VAL A 25 -0.54 10.72 -6.58
N PHE A 26 -0.87 11.56 -5.60
CA PHE A 26 -1.95 12.55 -5.68
C PHE A 26 -1.47 13.99 -5.81
N CYS A 27 -0.21 14.28 -5.45
CA CYS A 27 0.37 15.61 -5.51
C CYS A 27 1.86 15.56 -5.83
N ASP A 28 2.55 16.69 -5.78
CA ASP A 28 3.98 16.78 -6.08
C ASP A 28 4.90 16.62 -4.86
N GLU A 29 4.37 16.23 -3.71
CA GLU A 29 5.16 16.03 -2.48
C GLU A 29 6.13 14.86 -2.61
N VAL A 30 7.39 15.08 -2.23
CA VAL A 30 8.51 14.13 -2.29
C VAL A 30 9.11 13.85 -0.90
N HIS A 31 8.70 14.59 0.12
CA HIS A 31 9.14 14.44 1.51
C HIS A 31 8.07 13.74 2.35
N GLN A 32 8.50 13.13 3.46
CA GLN A 32 7.61 12.48 4.43
C GLN A 32 6.61 11.51 3.77
N LEU A 33 7.12 10.72 2.83
CA LEU A 33 6.34 9.72 2.10
C LEU A 33 6.21 8.45 2.93
N ASP A 34 5.06 7.78 2.78
CA ASP A 34 4.83 6.45 3.32
C ASP A 34 4.20 5.52 2.29
N ALA A 35 4.56 4.23 2.41
CA ALA A 35 3.97 3.15 1.64
C ALA A 35 2.71 2.67 2.38
N HIS A 36 1.57 3.26 2.03
CA HIS A 36 0.27 2.91 2.58
C HIS A 36 -0.19 1.55 2.06
N HIS A 37 -0.76 0.71 2.91
CA HIS A 37 -1.40 -0.53 2.48
C HIS A 37 -2.83 -0.24 2.03
N ILE A 38 -3.17 -0.58 0.79
CA ILE A 38 -4.51 -0.33 0.22
C ILE A 38 -5.56 -1.24 0.86
N THR A 39 -5.27 -2.54 0.99
CA THR A 39 -6.04 -3.46 1.85
C THR A 39 -5.23 -3.74 3.11
N ASP A 40 -5.90 -3.79 4.26
CA ASP A 40 -5.24 -4.00 5.54
C ASP A 40 -4.39 -5.28 5.55
N ARG A 41 -3.24 -5.21 6.20
CA ARG A 41 -2.28 -6.31 6.29
C ARG A 41 -2.87 -7.57 6.93
N THR A 42 -3.89 -7.46 7.78
CA THR A 42 -4.54 -8.58 8.46
C THR A 42 -5.51 -9.31 7.54
N GLU A 43 -5.97 -8.67 6.46
CA GLU A 43 -6.85 -9.28 5.45
C GLU A 43 -6.07 -9.98 4.33
N MET A 44 -4.73 -9.90 4.32
CA MET A 44 -3.90 -10.45 3.25
C MET A 44 -2.91 -11.51 3.73
N PRO A 45 -2.73 -12.61 2.96
CA PRO A 45 -1.69 -13.58 3.21
C PRO A 45 -0.33 -12.90 3.39
N ASN A 46 0.50 -13.35 4.31
CA ASN A 46 1.85 -12.79 4.51
C ASN A 46 1.90 -11.27 4.77
N GLY A 47 0.80 -10.66 5.19
CA GLY A 47 0.73 -9.25 5.55
C GLY A 47 0.56 -8.29 4.38
N GLY A 48 0.38 -8.77 3.14
CA GLY A 48 0.15 -7.86 2.01
C GLY A 48 1.37 -7.02 1.61
N TYR A 49 2.59 -7.41 2.01
CA TYR A 49 3.83 -6.65 1.75
C TYR A 49 4.32 -6.83 0.30
N VAL A 50 3.44 -6.52 -0.65
CA VAL A 50 3.68 -6.57 -2.10
C VAL A 50 3.33 -5.22 -2.70
N LYS A 51 4.11 -4.76 -3.68
CA LYS A 51 3.88 -3.44 -4.29
C LYS A 51 2.46 -3.28 -4.83
N GLU A 52 1.84 -4.36 -5.29
CA GLU A 52 0.46 -4.39 -5.79
C GLU A 52 -0.58 -4.00 -4.73
N ASN A 53 -0.24 -4.08 -3.44
CA ASN A 53 -1.05 -3.65 -2.30
C ASN A 53 -0.57 -2.33 -1.66
N GLY A 54 0.50 -1.73 -2.17
CA GLY A 54 1.09 -0.53 -1.59
C GLY A 54 0.96 0.69 -2.48
N ILE A 55 0.79 1.86 -1.89
CA ILE A 55 0.73 3.15 -2.61
C ILE A 55 1.52 4.23 -1.87
N THR A 56 2.30 5.03 -2.60
CA THR A 56 3.10 6.13 -2.05
C THR A 56 2.23 7.35 -1.79
N LEU A 57 2.12 7.76 -0.53
CA LEU A 57 1.34 8.93 -0.11
C LEU A 57 2.18 9.84 0.78
N CYS A 58 1.96 11.15 0.69
CA CYS A 58 2.39 12.09 1.73
C CYS A 58 1.47 11.99 2.96
N ALA A 59 1.85 12.64 4.07
CA ALA A 59 1.09 12.59 5.32
C ALA A 59 -0.41 12.91 5.17
N ASP A 60 -0.77 13.95 4.41
CA ASP A 60 -2.16 14.36 4.23
C ASP A 60 -2.98 13.31 3.50
N HIS A 61 -2.51 12.87 2.33
CA HIS A 61 -3.21 11.86 1.55
C HIS A 61 -3.19 10.48 2.23
N HIS A 62 -2.14 10.19 3.02
CA HIS A 62 -2.09 8.99 3.85
C HIS A 62 -3.25 8.96 4.85
N MET A 63 -3.51 10.08 5.54
CA MET A 63 -4.65 10.17 6.46
C MET A 63 -6.00 10.09 5.76
N MET A 64 -6.13 10.61 4.53
CA MET A 64 -7.34 10.47 3.74
C MET A 64 -7.63 9.02 3.36
N ALA A 65 -6.59 8.27 2.95
CA ALA A 65 -6.70 6.84 2.65
C ALA A 65 -6.98 6.01 3.92
N GLU A 66 -6.31 6.34 5.03
CA GLU A 66 -6.46 5.69 6.33
C GLU A 66 -7.90 5.80 6.89
N GLN A 67 -8.68 6.81 6.45
CA GLN A 67 -10.07 6.99 6.86
C GLN A 67 -10.94 5.74 6.59
N PHE A 68 -10.66 5.01 5.51
CA PHE A 68 -11.35 3.77 5.20
C PHE A 68 -11.11 2.71 6.28
N HIS A 69 -9.85 2.52 6.68
CA HIS A 69 -9.47 1.50 7.66
C HIS A 69 -9.98 1.82 9.07
N ILE A 70 -9.79 3.06 9.54
CA ILE A 70 -10.21 3.47 10.89
C ILE A 70 -11.73 3.47 11.08
N SER A 71 -12.48 3.59 9.98
CA SER A 71 -13.94 3.55 9.98
C SER A 71 -14.53 2.16 9.74
N GLY A 72 -13.69 1.13 9.59
CA GLY A 72 -14.14 -0.22 9.25
C GLY A 72 -14.82 -0.28 7.88
N GLY A 73 -14.37 0.52 6.92
CA GLY A 73 -14.89 0.57 5.56
C GLY A 73 -16.19 1.36 5.38
N THR A 74 -16.60 2.15 6.36
CA THR A 74 -17.88 2.91 6.32
C THR A 74 -17.72 4.36 5.86
N LYS A 75 -16.50 4.89 5.84
CA LYS A 75 -16.19 6.28 5.44
C LYS A 75 -14.95 6.33 4.56
N TRP A 76 -14.97 7.17 3.54
CA TRP A 76 -13.81 7.48 2.71
C TRP A 76 -13.92 8.88 2.11
N VAL A 77 -12.78 9.49 1.81
CA VAL A 77 -12.71 10.70 0.99
C VAL A 77 -12.94 10.32 -0.47
N ALA A 78 -13.56 11.20 -1.26
CA ALA A 78 -13.77 10.98 -2.68
C ALA A 78 -12.44 10.62 -3.38
N ARG A 79 -12.45 9.55 -4.18
CA ARG A 79 -11.28 8.98 -4.88
C ARG A 79 -10.22 8.32 -3.97
N MET A 80 -10.55 8.06 -2.71
CA MET A 80 -9.67 7.38 -1.73
C MET A 80 -10.23 6.03 -1.28
N HIS A 81 -11.29 5.51 -1.92
CA HIS A 81 -11.74 4.16 -1.64
C HIS A 81 -10.64 3.16 -2.09
N PRO A 82 -10.43 2.01 -1.43
CA PRO A 82 -9.39 1.06 -1.81
C PRO A 82 -9.41 0.67 -3.30
N GLU A 83 -10.59 0.57 -3.92
CA GLU A 83 -10.71 0.33 -5.37
C GLU A 83 -10.15 1.47 -6.22
N ASP A 84 -10.38 2.73 -5.82
CA ASP A 84 -9.79 3.90 -6.48
C ASP A 84 -8.26 3.89 -6.37
N LEU A 85 -7.75 3.55 -5.19
CA LEU A 85 -6.31 3.47 -4.93
C LEU A 85 -5.66 2.36 -5.76
N TYR A 86 -6.29 1.18 -5.85
CA TYR A 86 -5.82 0.11 -6.72
C TYR A 86 -5.81 0.52 -8.19
N TYR A 87 -6.89 1.14 -8.67
CA TYR A 87 -6.98 1.63 -10.04
C TYR A 87 -5.87 2.64 -10.35
N LYS A 88 -5.62 3.58 -9.42
CA LYS A 88 -4.59 4.62 -9.54
C LYS A 88 -3.20 4.07 -9.79
N ILE A 89 -2.86 2.92 -9.21
CA ILE A 89 -1.54 2.27 -9.33
C ILE A 89 -1.50 1.17 -10.40
N GLY A 90 -2.57 1.00 -11.18
CA GLY A 90 -2.68 -0.06 -12.19
C GLY A 90 -2.72 -1.48 -11.58
N SER A 91 -3.34 -1.64 -10.40
CA SER A 91 -3.43 -2.90 -9.66
C SER A 91 -4.89 -3.26 -9.34
N SER A 92 -5.10 -4.32 -8.55
CA SER A 92 -6.41 -4.72 -8.01
C SER A 92 -6.25 -5.54 -6.72
N LYS A 93 -7.31 -5.62 -5.89
CA LYS A 93 -7.33 -6.50 -4.70
C LYS A 93 -7.02 -7.96 -5.07
N LYS A 94 -7.53 -8.45 -6.21
CA LYS A 94 -7.25 -9.80 -6.71
C LYS A 94 -5.77 -10.01 -6.99
N LEU A 95 -5.14 -9.10 -7.73
CA LEU A 95 -3.72 -9.20 -8.05
C LEU A 95 -2.86 -9.10 -6.78
N ALA A 96 -3.18 -8.17 -5.88
CA ALA A 96 -2.51 -8.02 -4.60
C ALA A 96 -2.56 -9.31 -3.77
N LEU A 97 -3.73 -9.95 -3.66
CA LEU A 97 -3.87 -11.25 -2.98
C LEU A 97 -3.01 -12.33 -3.62
N GLN A 98 -3.03 -12.44 -4.96
CA GLN A 98 -2.21 -13.41 -5.69
C GLN A 98 -0.72 -13.20 -5.43
N GLN A 99 -0.22 -11.97 -5.53
CA GLN A 99 1.19 -11.68 -5.26
C GLN A 99 1.56 -11.91 -3.81
N SER A 100 0.65 -11.60 -2.88
CA SER A 100 0.88 -11.79 -1.45
C SER A 100 0.98 -13.27 -1.07
N GLN A 101 0.20 -14.13 -1.72
CA GLN A 101 0.32 -15.59 -1.57
C GLN A 101 1.69 -16.10 -2.02
N LEU A 102 2.24 -15.52 -3.08
CA LEU A 102 3.55 -15.90 -3.64
C LEU A 102 4.74 -15.28 -2.88
N LEU A 103 4.51 -14.42 -1.89
CA LEU A 103 5.59 -13.68 -1.23
C LEU A 103 6.59 -14.60 -0.53
N GLU A 104 6.14 -15.72 0.07
CA GLU A 104 7.03 -16.68 0.72
C GLU A 104 7.97 -17.39 -0.26
N GLN A 105 7.60 -17.51 -1.53
CA GLN A 105 8.40 -18.14 -2.58
C GLN A 105 9.49 -17.20 -3.14
N LYS A 106 9.41 -15.90 -2.83
CA LYS A 106 10.27 -14.84 -3.37
C LYS A 106 11.28 -14.29 -2.35
N LEU A 107 11.42 -14.94 -1.19
CA LEU A 107 12.25 -14.53 -0.05
C LEU A 107 13.33 -15.55 0.26
#